data_AF-A0A933FL97-F1
#
_entry.id   AF-A0A933FL97-F1
#
_cell.length_a   1.000
_cell.length_b   1.000
_cell.length_c   1.000
_cell.angle_alpha   90.00
_cell.angle_beta   90.00
_cell.angle_gamma   90.00
#
_symmetry.space_group_name_H-M   'P 1'
#
loop_
_entity.id
_entity.type
_entity.pdbx_description
1 polymer ?
#
loop_
_entity_poly.entity_id
_entity_poly.type
_entity_poly.pdbx_seq_one_letter_code
_entity_poly.pdbx_strand_id
1 'polypeptide(L)'
;MRYAKTAAAVTVLLLAGTSAMAVTAAQPNSMVHIGSTIRSLVADLDVRARHELETGCVERDGQGKATLCGSSAESVDALHDRIADMIAEERGRPAAQREKAKDAVRSFTGKGRLPLIYTSTVSNPYTDDDSLIETYVDDQGNEYWVNPANEVVVQIGAYAGARPTTSQIRPDARRPVADLRKSALAFVEREIQNFGSRKKSFVPLEDNKDGQIYFFRWDDFSHPAKESEMPPFIQVGLFADGTLASYTNTLTR
;
A
#
# COMPACT_ATOMS: atom_id res chain seq x y z
N MET A 1 52.52 -24.63 2.66
CA MET A 1 51.77 -23.85 1.64
C MET A 1 50.31 -24.24 1.76
N ARG A 2 49.54 -23.69 2.71
CA ARG A 2 48.65 -22.52 2.56
C ARG A 2 47.86 -22.54 1.25
N TYR A 3 46.67 -23.13 1.27
CA TYR A 3 45.58 -22.83 0.34
C TYR A 3 44.41 -22.21 1.11
N ALA A 4 43.87 -21.17 0.51
CA ALA A 4 43.05 -20.15 1.14
C ALA A 4 41.62 -20.63 1.43
N LYS A 5 41.13 -20.32 2.63
CA LYS A 5 39.71 -20.32 2.96
C LYS A 5 39.10 -19.07 2.34
N THR A 6 38.39 -19.21 1.22
CA THR A 6 37.49 -18.16 0.72
C THR A 6 36.11 -18.41 1.28
N ALA A 7 35.77 -17.72 2.37
CA ALA A 7 34.40 -17.58 2.83
C ALA A 7 33.66 -16.68 1.84
N ALA A 8 32.72 -17.23 1.08
CA ALA A 8 31.79 -16.44 0.28
C ALA A 8 30.71 -15.92 1.22
N ALA A 9 30.71 -14.61 1.46
CA ALA A 9 29.63 -13.94 2.18
C ALA A 9 28.38 -13.93 1.28
N VAL A 10 27.35 -14.68 1.69
CA VAL A 10 26.04 -14.64 1.06
C VAL A 10 25.24 -13.50 1.69
N THR A 11 25.25 -12.35 1.03
CA THR A 11 24.35 -11.24 1.32
C THR A 11 22.97 -11.61 0.80
N VAL A 12 22.03 -11.91 1.70
CA VAL A 12 20.62 -12.04 1.36
C VAL A 12 20.06 -10.63 1.15
N LEU A 13 19.99 -10.23 -0.12
CA LEU A 13 19.18 -9.08 -0.54
C LEU A 13 17.71 -9.49 -0.44
N LEU A 14 17.02 -9.01 0.60
CA LEU A 14 15.56 -8.91 0.59
C LEU A 14 15.17 -7.84 -0.42
N LEU A 15 14.93 -8.25 -1.66
CA LEU A 15 14.32 -7.41 -2.68
C LEU A 15 12.80 -7.59 -2.63
N ALA A 16 12.17 -6.71 -1.87
CA ALA A 16 10.89 -6.13 -2.26
C ALA A 16 11.02 -4.61 -2.13
N GLY A 17 11.42 -3.95 -3.23
CA GLY A 17 11.45 -2.49 -3.38
C GLY A 17 12.74 -1.79 -2.92
N THR A 18 13.39 -1.08 -3.84
CA THR A 18 14.60 -0.28 -3.62
C THR A 18 14.44 0.81 -2.55
N SER A 19 15.24 0.78 -1.48
CA SER A 19 16.02 1.93 -0.96
C SER A 19 16.94 1.47 0.18
N ALA A 20 18.16 2.01 0.19
CA ALA A 20 19.19 1.73 1.18
C ALA A 20 18.77 2.20 2.59
N MET A 21 19.04 1.39 3.62
CA MET A 21 18.96 1.85 5.01
C MET A 21 20.32 1.76 5.70
N ALA A 22 20.81 2.92 6.11
CA ALA A 22 21.90 3.07 7.05
C ALA A 22 21.36 2.87 8.48
N VAL A 23 22.01 1.99 9.25
CA VAL A 23 21.69 1.73 10.65
C VAL A 23 22.32 2.81 11.52
N THR A 24 21.50 3.58 12.24
CA THR A 24 21.97 4.35 13.40
C THR A 24 21.14 3.98 14.62
N ALA A 25 21.84 3.75 15.74
CA ALA A 25 21.27 3.28 17.00
C ALA A 25 20.88 4.46 17.90
N ALA A 26 19.68 4.41 18.48
CA ALA A 26 19.35 5.01 19.77
C ALA A 26 18.12 4.33 20.40
N GLN A 27 18.16 4.21 21.72
CA GLN A 27 17.35 3.40 22.66
C GLN A 27 16.18 4.23 23.29
N PRO A 28 15.35 3.69 24.22
CA PRO A 28 14.25 2.74 24.05
C PRO A 28 12.93 3.26 24.67
N ASN A 29 11.76 2.66 24.39
CA ASN A 29 10.74 2.44 25.44
C ASN A 29 9.56 1.56 24.97
N SER A 30 9.31 0.53 25.79
CA SER A 30 8.07 -0.23 25.98
C SER A 30 7.20 -0.59 24.77
N MET A 31 7.49 -1.74 24.17
CA MET A 31 6.48 -2.74 23.78
C MET A 31 7.15 -4.11 23.90
N VAL A 32 6.47 -5.07 24.55
CA VAL A 32 6.92 -6.43 24.85
C VAL A 32 7.60 -7.08 23.63
N HIS A 33 8.84 -7.59 23.78
CA HIS A 33 9.59 -8.65 23.05
C HIS A 33 9.22 -9.16 21.62
N ILE A 34 8.46 -8.44 20.80
CA ILE A 34 8.01 -8.84 19.46
C ILE A 34 9.14 -8.81 18.44
N GLY A 35 10.05 -7.84 18.58
CA GLY A 35 11.24 -7.76 17.74
C GLY A 35 12.12 -9.00 17.82
N SER A 36 12.15 -9.73 18.95
CA SER A 36 12.97 -10.95 19.07
C SER A 36 12.41 -12.11 18.24
N THR A 37 11.09 -12.30 18.19
CA THR A 37 10.47 -13.41 17.45
C THR A 37 10.61 -13.20 15.94
N ILE A 38 10.29 -12.00 15.44
CA ILE A 38 10.46 -11.69 14.02
C ILE A 38 11.94 -11.74 13.62
N ARG A 39 12.86 -11.20 14.44
CA ARG A 39 14.31 -11.32 14.17
C ARG A 39 14.79 -12.76 14.16
N SER A 40 14.30 -13.60 15.06
CA SER A 40 14.64 -15.03 15.09
C SER A 40 14.18 -15.73 13.82
N LEU A 41 12.97 -15.45 13.34
CA LEU A 41 12.44 -16.07 12.14
C LEU A 41 13.15 -15.59 10.87
N VAL A 42 13.50 -14.30 10.78
CA VAL A 42 14.32 -13.77 9.68
C VAL A 42 15.71 -14.40 9.69
N ALA A 43 16.31 -14.60 10.88
CA ALA A 43 17.57 -15.32 11.00
C ALA A 43 17.43 -16.80 10.59
N ASP A 44 16.34 -17.47 10.98
CA ASP A 44 16.04 -18.84 10.58
C ASP A 44 15.83 -18.95 9.05
N LEU A 45 15.21 -17.94 8.43
CA LEU A 45 15.07 -17.86 6.97
C LEU A 45 16.44 -17.75 6.28
N ASP A 46 17.34 -16.89 6.77
CA ASP A 46 18.70 -16.77 6.21
C ASP A 46 19.48 -18.09 6.38
N VAL A 47 19.43 -18.70 7.55
CA VAL A 47 20.07 -20.00 7.82
C VAL A 47 19.50 -21.09 6.91
N ARG A 48 18.18 -21.17 6.77
CA ARG A 48 17.53 -22.19 5.96
C ARG A 48 17.80 -21.97 4.47
N ALA A 49 17.70 -20.74 3.97
CA ALA A 49 18.00 -20.42 2.57
C ALA A 49 19.44 -20.79 2.21
N ARG A 50 20.41 -20.50 3.09
CA ARG A 50 21.81 -20.91 2.88
C ARG A 50 21.98 -22.42 2.89
N HIS A 51 21.35 -23.11 3.83
CA HIS A 51 21.39 -24.56 3.89
C HIS A 51 20.82 -25.21 2.61
N GLU A 52 19.68 -24.73 2.12
CA GLU A 52 19.04 -25.23 0.89
C GLU A 52 19.88 -24.87 -0.36
N LEU A 53 20.57 -23.72 -0.38
CA LEU A 53 21.49 -23.36 -1.47
C LEU A 53 22.77 -24.23 -1.50
N GLU A 54 23.20 -24.72 -0.34
CA GLU A 54 24.40 -25.56 -0.22
C GLU A 54 24.11 -27.04 -0.45
N THR A 55 22.95 -27.53 -0.01
CA THR A 55 22.65 -28.96 0.09
C THR A 55 21.38 -29.39 -0.64
N GLY A 56 20.55 -28.44 -1.07
CA GLY A 56 19.26 -28.68 -1.70
C GLY A 56 19.30 -28.67 -3.23
N CYS A 57 18.12 -28.58 -3.82
CA CYS A 57 17.96 -28.47 -5.28
C CYS A 57 18.29 -27.04 -5.71
N VAL A 58 19.28 -26.89 -6.59
CA VAL A 58 19.69 -25.60 -7.15
C VAL A 58 19.84 -25.70 -8.66
N GLU A 59 19.15 -24.82 -9.38
CA GLU A 59 19.36 -24.57 -10.81
C GLU A 59 20.26 -23.35 -10.99
N ARG A 60 21.14 -23.41 -11.99
CA ARG A 60 21.98 -22.27 -12.37
C ARG A 60 21.54 -21.76 -13.73
N ASP A 61 21.33 -20.45 -13.83
CA ASP A 61 21.11 -19.83 -15.13
C ASP A 61 22.41 -19.78 -15.94
N GLY A 62 22.30 -19.40 -17.23
CA GLY A 62 23.44 -19.23 -18.13
C GLY A 62 24.45 -18.15 -17.70
N GLN A 63 24.16 -17.39 -16.63
CA GLN A 63 25.03 -16.37 -16.03
C GLN A 63 25.61 -16.82 -14.68
N GLY A 64 25.35 -18.07 -14.26
CA GLY A 64 25.88 -18.66 -13.04
C GLY A 64 25.11 -18.30 -11.76
N LYS A 65 23.96 -17.60 -11.86
CA LYS A 65 23.09 -17.30 -10.73
C LYS A 65 22.38 -18.58 -10.29
N ALA A 66 22.51 -18.91 -9.01
CA ALA A 66 21.86 -20.04 -8.37
C ALA A 66 20.43 -19.68 -7.94
N THR A 67 19.48 -20.56 -8.24
CA THR A 67 18.07 -20.45 -7.83
C THR A 67 17.63 -21.76 -7.23
N LEU A 68 16.91 -21.73 -6.11
CA LEU A 68 16.35 -22.94 -5.51
C LEU A 68 15.29 -23.55 -6.44
N CYS A 69 15.20 -24.87 -6.47
CA CYS A 69 14.19 -25.62 -7.23
C CYS A 69 13.47 -26.66 -6.37
N GLY A 70 12.34 -27.18 -6.87
CA GLY A 70 11.60 -28.27 -6.24
C GLY A 70 11.31 -28.04 -4.75
N SER A 71 11.55 -29.06 -3.93
CA SER A 71 11.26 -29.04 -2.50
C SER A 71 12.08 -28.00 -1.71
N SER A 72 13.26 -27.62 -2.21
CA SER A 72 14.09 -26.59 -1.56
C SER A 72 13.50 -25.19 -1.76
N ALA A 73 12.94 -24.90 -2.94
CA ALA A 73 12.19 -23.67 -3.18
C ALA A 73 10.92 -23.64 -2.32
N GLU A 74 10.12 -24.71 -2.36
CA GLU A 74 8.88 -24.84 -1.57
C GLU A 74 9.13 -24.66 -0.07
N SER A 75 10.23 -25.22 0.46
CA SER A 75 10.56 -25.08 1.89
C SER A 75 10.93 -23.65 2.29
N VAL A 76 11.62 -22.90 1.42
CA VAL A 76 11.99 -21.51 1.70
C VAL A 76 10.79 -20.59 1.52
N ASP A 77 9.96 -20.83 0.50
CA ASP A 77 8.72 -20.10 0.26
C ASP A 77 7.74 -20.27 1.43
N ALA A 78 7.53 -21.51 1.90
CA ALA A 78 6.65 -21.76 3.05
C ALA A 78 7.12 -21.06 4.34
N LEU A 79 8.44 -20.93 4.54
CA LEU A 79 8.99 -20.19 5.68
C LEU A 79 8.81 -18.69 5.50
N HIS A 80 8.98 -18.18 4.28
CA HIS A 80 8.73 -16.79 3.94
C HIS A 80 7.26 -16.41 4.16
N ASP A 81 6.32 -17.24 3.68
CA ASP A 81 4.87 -17.04 3.87
C ASP A 81 4.50 -17.03 5.35
N ARG A 82 5.04 -17.95 6.15
CA ARG A 82 4.81 -17.98 7.60
C ARG A 82 5.32 -16.71 8.30
N ILE A 83 6.46 -16.17 7.87
CA ILE A 83 6.99 -14.91 8.42
C ILE A 83 6.09 -13.75 8.03
N ALA A 84 5.63 -13.71 6.78
CA ALA A 84 4.70 -12.69 6.30
C ALA A 84 3.39 -12.71 7.09
N ASP A 85 2.82 -13.90 7.32
CA ASP A 85 1.60 -14.09 8.12
C ASP A 85 1.79 -13.58 9.55
N MET A 86 2.90 -13.91 10.20
CA MET A 86 3.19 -13.45 11.56
C MET A 86 3.40 -11.94 11.63
N ILE A 87 4.08 -11.34 10.66
CA ILE A 87 4.25 -9.88 10.57
C ILE A 87 2.88 -9.22 10.34
N ALA A 88 2.03 -9.80 9.49
CA ALA A 88 0.70 -9.28 9.20
C ALA A 88 -0.25 -9.41 10.40
N GLU A 89 -0.15 -10.50 11.18
CA GLU A 89 -0.88 -10.70 12.43
C GLU A 89 -0.43 -9.70 13.50
N GLU A 90 0.88 -9.48 13.62
CA GLU A 90 1.45 -8.56 14.60
C GLU A 90 1.13 -7.09 14.27
N ARG A 91 1.25 -6.70 13.00
CA ARG A 91 0.94 -5.34 12.55
C ARG A 91 -0.57 -5.08 12.52
N GLY A 92 -1.36 -6.11 12.25
CA GLY A 92 -2.81 -6.01 12.20
C GLY A 92 -3.40 -5.89 13.60
N ARG A 93 -4.16 -4.82 13.87
CA ARG A 93 -4.91 -4.71 15.12
C ARG A 93 -5.96 -5.82 15.27
N PRO A 94 -6.53 -6.05 16.47
CA PRO A 94 -7.55 -7.08 16.67
C PRO A 94 -8.76 -6.93 15.72
N ALA A 95 -9.36 -8.05 15.32
CA ALA A 95 -10.48 -8.06 14.36
C ALA A 95 -11.64 -7.13 14.74
N ALA A 96 -11.96 -7.04 16.03
CA ALA A 96 -12.99 -6.14 16.54
C ALA A 96 -12.69 -4.66 16.30
N GLN A 97 -11.41 -4.27 16.27
CA GLN A 97 -11.02 -2.90 15.95
C GLN A 97 -11.08 -2.62 14.44
N ARG A 98 -10.73 -3.61 13.60
CA ARG A 98 -10.81 -3.51 12.13
C ARG A 98 -12.22 -3.25 11.61
N GLU A 99 -13.26 -3.63 12.36
CA GLU A 99 -14.64 -3.31 11.97
C GLU A 99 -14.90 -1.79 11.89
N LYS A 100 -14.19 -0.97 12.69
CA LYS A 100 -14.29 0.49 12.59
C LYS A 100 -13.77 1.02 11.25
N ALA A 101 -12.64 0.49 10.76
CA ALA A 101 -12.13 0.84 9.42
C ALA A 101 -13.12 0.40 8.33
N LYS A 102 -13.70 -0.79 8.44
CA LYS A 102 -14.72 -1.25 7.49
C LYS A 102 -15.94 -0.34 7.49
N ASP A 103 -16.40 0.08 8.66
CA ASP A 103 -17.52 1.01 8.78
C ASP A 103 -17.18 2.39 8.22
N ALA A 104 -15.95 2.87 8.42
CA ALA A 104 -15.46 4.09 7.78
C ALA A 104 -15.49 4.00 6.25
N VAL A 105 -15.01 2.89 5.67
CA VAL A 105 -15.07 2.64 4.22
C VAL A 105 -16.52 2.58 3.72
N ARG A 106 -17.41 1.89 4.43
CA ARG A 106 -18.84 1.80 4.09
C ARG A 106 -19.51 3.17 4.12
N SER A 107 -19.19 3.99 5.13
CA SER A 107 -19.69 5.36 5.24
C SER A 107 -19.14 6.24 4.10
N PHE A 108 -17.83 6.19 3.86
CA PHE A 108 -17.14 6.96 2.82
C PHE A 108 -17.67 6.66 1.42
N THR A 109 -17.92 5.39 1.11
CA THR A 109 -18.46 4.95 -0.18
C THR A 109 -19.98 5.07 -0.29
N GLY A 110 -20.68 5.32 0.83
CA GLY A 110 -22.15 5.24 0.91
C GLY A 110 -22.71 3.82 0.75
N LYS A 111 -21.87 2.78 0.79
CA LYS A 111 -22.25 1.38 0.61
C LYS A 111 -22.30 0.65 1.96
N GLY A 112 -23.38 0.80 2.72
CA GLY A 112 -23.52 0.28 4.09
C GLY A 112 -23.37 -1.24 4.28
N ARG A 113 -23.45 -2.04 3.21
CA ARG A 113 -23.27 -3.51 3.25
C ARG A 113 -22.12 -4.00 2.38
N LEU A 114 -21.16 -3.14 2.06
CA LEU A 114 -19.99 -3.52 1.27
C LEU A 114 -19.23 -4.65 1.99
N PRO A 115 -19.07 -5.84 1.36
CA PRO A 115 -18.22 -6.88 1.91
C PRO A 115 -16.77 -6.41 1.82
N LEU A 116 -16.06 -6.47 2.95
CA LEU A 116 -14.67 -6.02 3.04
C LEU A 116 -13.84 -7.09 3.75
N ILE A 117 -12.80 -7.53 3.04
CA ILE A 117 -11.82 -8.50 3.53
C ILE A 117 -10.54 -7.73 3.83
N TYR A 118 -10.05 -7.83 5.07
CA TYR A 118 -8.74 -7.30 5.44
C TYR A 118 -7.66 -8.13 4.74
N THR A 119 -6.67 -7.46 4.15
CA THR A 119 -5.56 -8.13 3.47
C THR A 119 -4.24 -7.93 4.18
N SER A 120 -3.90 -6.70 4.59
CA SER A 120 -2.59 -6.43 5.19
C SER A 120 -2.55 -5.11 5.98
N THR A 121 -1.47 -4.94 6.75
CA THR A 121 -1.07 -3.65 7.33
C THR A 121 0.37 -3.36 6.94
N VAL A 122 0.60 -2.25 6.26
CA VAL A 122 1.92 -1.85 5.72
C VAL A 122 2.22 -0.39 6.03
N SER A 123 3.48 0.02 5.87
CA SER A 123 3.85 1.43 5.97
C SER A 123 3.17 2.24 4.88
N ASN A 124 2.73 3.45 5.22
CA ASN A 124 2.09 4.36 4.29
C ASN A 124 3.13 4.90 3.29
N PRO A 125 2.99 4.64 1.99
CA PRO A 125 3.97 5.12 1.01
C PRO A 125 3.86 6.63 0.74
N TYR A 126 2.88 7.32 1.32
CA TYR A 126 2.65 8.75 1.13
C TYR A 126 3.25 9.64 2.22
N THR A 127 3.80 9.04 3.28
CA THR A 127 4.38 9.77 4.39
C THR A 127 5.76 9.20 4.74
N ASP A 128 6.61 10.05 5.30
CA ASP A 128 7.95 9.66 5.78
C ASP A 128 7.94 9.37 7.30
N ASP A 129 6.81 9.62 7.98
CA ASP A 129 6.59 9.15 9.33
C ASP A 129 6.18 7.68 9.28
N ASP A 130 6.47 6.89 10.32
CA ASP A 130 6.16 5.45 10.39
C ASP A 130 4.64 5.15 10.41
N SER A 131 3.80 6.01 9.82
CA SER A 131 2.37 5.81 9.70
C SER A 131 2.07 4.55 8.90
N LEU A 132 1.01 3.87 9.31
CA LEU A 132 0.58 2.62 8.73
C LEU A 132 -0.70 2.84 7.91
N ILE A 133 -0.94 1.93 6.99
CA ILE A 133 -2.21 1.75 6.31
C ILE A 133 -2.66 0.30 6.48
N GLU A 134 -3.96 0.12 6.71
CA GLU A 134 -4.65 -1.15 6.58
C GLU A 134 -5.28 -1.24 5.19
N THR A 135 -5.07 -2.37 4.53
CA THR A 135 -5.62 -2.63 3.21
C THR A 135 -6.82 -3.58 3.32
N TYR A 136 -7.88 -3.23 2.59
CA TYR A 136 -9.10 -4.02 2.47
C TYR A 136 -9.46 -4.19 0.99
N VAL A 137 -10.09 -5.30 0.65
CA VAL A 137 -10.64 -5.54 -0.69
C VAL A 137 -12.12 -5.89 -0.63
N ASP A 138 -12.88 -5.47 -1.63
CA ASP A 138 -14.26 -5.91 -1.85
C ASP A 138 -14.35 -7.09 -2.83
N ASP A 139 -15.57 -7.59 -3.03
CA ASP A 139 -15.86 -8.67 -3.99
C ASP A 139 -15.88 -8.20 -5.46
N GLN A 140 -15.69 -6.90 -5.70
CA GLN A 140 -15.63 -6.27 -7.02
C GLN A 140 -14.18 -5.99 -7.46
N GLY A 141 -13.20 -6.32 -6.62
CA GLY A 141 -11.78 -6.09 -6.91
C GLY A 141 -11.31 -4.65 -6.66
N ASN A 142 -12.06 -3.87 -5.87
CA ASN A 142 -11.60 -2.58 -5.37
C ASN A 142 -10.77 -2.78 -4.10
N GLU A 143 -9.70 -2.01 -3.99
CA GLU A 143 -8.83 -1.92 -2.83
C GLU A 143 -9.05 -0.60 -2.10
N TYR A 144 -9.03 -0.66 -0.77
CA TYR A 144 -9.25 0.44 0.15
C TYR A 144 -8.09 0.51 1.13
N TRP A 145 -7.44 1.67 1.24
CA TRP A 145 -6.41 1.91 2.25
C TRP A 145 -6.98 2.81 3.33
N VAL A 146 -6.84 2.41 4.58
CA VAL A 146 -7.35 3.13 5.75
C VAL A 146 -6.21 3.38 6.72
N ASN A 147 -6.08 4.61 7.22
CA ASN A 147 -5.15 4.88 8.31
C ASN A 147 -5.76 4.35 9.63
N PRO A 148 -5.14 3.34 10.28
CA PRO A 148 -5.72 2.71 11.46
C PRO A 148 -5.70 3.60 12.71
N ALA A 149 -4.94 4.70 12.72
CA ALA A 149 -4.88 5.61 13.87
C ALA A 149 -6.13 6.49 14.00
N ASN A 150 -6.80 6.80 12.88
CA ASN A 150 -7.92 7.74 12.83
C ASN A 150 -9.09 7.28 11.95
N GLU A 151 -9.03 6.07 11.39
CA GLU A 151 -10.04 5.47 10.49
C GLU A 151 -10.30 6.28 9.22
N VAL A 152 -9.35 7.13 8.80
CA VAL A 152 -9.48 7.92 7.58
C VAL A 152 -9.14 7.06 6.37
N VAL A 153 -10.03 7.07 5.38
CA VAL A 153 -9.75 6.45 4.07
C VAL A 153 -8.69 7.28 3.36
N VAL A 154 -7.57 6.65 3.02
CA VAL A 154 -6.42 7.26 2.34
C VAL A 154 -6.51 7.05 0.83
N GLN A 155 -6.93 5.86 0.41
CA GLN A 155 -7.02 5.51 -1.01
C GLN A 155 -8.17 4.56 -1.31
N ILE A 156 -8.74 4.72 -2.50
CA ILE A 156 -9.63 3.76 -3.16
C ILE A 156 -9.19 3.61 -4.60
N GLY A 157 -9.10 2.39 -5.10
CA GLY A 157 -8.85 2.12 -6.51
C GLY A 157 -9.02 0.66 -6.87
N ALA A 158 -8.74 0.31 -8.11
CA ALA A 158 -8.68 -1.10 -8.50
C ALA A 158 -7.48 -1.77 -7.83
N TYR A 159 -7.68 -2.98 -7.31
CA TYR A 159 -6.60 -3.81 -6.79
C TYR A 159 -5.53 -4.05 -7.88
N ALA A 160 -4.25 -4.04 -7.51
CA ALA A 160 -3.16 -4.24 -8.47
C ALA A 160 -3.33 -5.57 -9.23
N GLY A 161 -3.41 -5.50 -10.56
CA GLY A 161 -3.66 -6.66 -11.43
C GLY A 161 -5.14 -6.96 -11.72
N ALA A 162 -6.07 -6.36 -10.99
CA ALA A 162 -7.48 -6.33 -11.38
C ALA A 162 -7.66 -5.29 -12.48
N ARG A 163 -8.18 -5.71 -13.65
CA ARG A 163 -8.80 -4.74 -14.55
C ARG A 163 -10.09 -4.34 -13.88
N PRO A 164 -10.31 -3.06 -13.51
CA PRO A 164 -11.63 -2.64 -13.06
C PRO A 164 -12.60 -3.13 -14.13
N THR A 165 -13.66 -3.82 -13.73
CA THR A 165 -14.71 -4.17 -14.67
C THR A 165 -15.14 -2.83 -15.25
N THR A 166 -14.83 -2.60 -16.53
CA THR A 166 -15.21 -1.36 -17.18
C THR A 166 -16.72 -1.34 -17.10
N SER A 167 -17.26 -0.56 -16.16
CA SER A 167 -18.67 -0.20 -16.19
C SER A 167 -18.86 0.35 -17.59
N GLN A 168 -19.61 -0.37 -18.42
CA GLN A 168 -20.00 0.16 -19.71
C GLN A 168 -20.98 1.29 -19.41
N ILE A 169 -20.42 2.49 -19.17
CA ILE A 169 -21.23 3.66 -18.89
C ILE A 169 -22.04 3.92 -20.13
N ARG A 170 -23.35 3.75 -20.00
CA ARG A 170 -24.26 4.02 -21.11
C ARG A 170 -24.18 5.51 -21.47
N PRO A 171 -24.24 5.88 -22.76
CA PRO A 171 -24.12 7.27 -23.18
C PRO A 171 -25.10 8.24 -22.49
N ASP A 172 -26.30 7.77 -22.17
CA ASP A 172 -27.37 8.51 -21.48
C ASP A 172 -27.12 8.72 -19.98
N ALA A 173 -26.23 7.93 -19.37
CA ALA A 173 -25.82 8.10 -17.98
C ALA A 173 -24.73 9.17 -17.79
N ARG A 174 -24.13 9.67 -18.88
CA ARG A 174 -23.01 10.62 -18.83
C ARG A 174 -23.45 11.98 -18.32
N ARG A 175 -22.74 12.49 -17.32
CA ARG A 175 -22.92 13.83 -16.77
C ARG A 175 -21.97 14.83 -17.44
N PRO A 176 -22.37 16.10 -17.56
CA PRO A 176 -21.45 17.18 -17.93
C PRO A 176 -20.24 17.23 -16.99
N VAL A 177 -19.06 17.52 -17.53
CA VAL A 177 -17.81 17.63 -16.73
C VAL A 177 -17.93 18.66 -15.61
N ALA A 178 -18.70 19.75 -15.83
CA ALA A 178 -18.95 20.74 -14.79
C ALA A 178 -19.71 20.17 -13.58
N ASP A 179 -20.64 19.23 -13.80
CA ASP A 179 -21.38 18.57 -12.73
C ASP A 179 -20.51 17.53 -12.00
N LEU A 180 -19.64 16.84 -12.75
CA LEU A 180 -18.63 15.94 -12.17
C LEU A 180 -17.65 16.72 -11.28
N ARG A 181 -17.14 17.86 -11.76
CA ARG A 181 -16.27 18.76 -10.98
C ARG A 181 -16.94 19.22 -9.69
N LYS A 182 -18.20 19.67 -9.77
CA LYS A 182 -18.97 20.07 -8.59
C LYS A 182 -19.16 18.91 -7.61
N SER A 183 -19.40 17.71 -8.12
CA SER A 183 -19.56 16.51 -7.31
C SER A 183 -18.24 16.12 -6.62
N ALA A 184 -17.12 16.15 -7.33
CA ALA A 184 -15.80 15.88 -6.78
C ALA A 184 -15.41 16.92 -5.72
N LEU A 185 -15.67 18.20 -5.96
CA LEU A 185 -15.43 19.25 -4.98
C LEU A 185 -16.28 19.06 -3.72
N ALA A 186 -17.59 18.79 -3.88
CA ALA A 186 -18.48 18.54 -2.75
C ALA A 186 -18.07 17.27 -1.96
N PHE A 187 -17.55 16.26 -2.66
CA PHE A 187 -16.97 15.08 -2.04
C PHE A 187 -15.77 15.45 -1.16
N VAL A 188 -14.80 16.18 -1.71
CA VAL A 188 -13.60 16.59 -0.95
C VAL A 188 -13.97 17.50 0.23
N GLU A 189 -14.87 18.46 0.05
CA GLU A 189 -15.32 19.37 1.11
C GLU A 189 -16.02 18.63 2.27
N ARG A 190 -16.61 17.46 2.00
CA ARG A 190 -17.23 16.60 3.02
C ARG A 190 -16.19 15.76 3.77
N GLU A 191 -15.24 15.17 3.06
CA GLU A 191 -14.29 14.21 3.63
C GLU A 191 -13.06 14.86 4.28
N ILE A 192 -12.67 16.05 3.82
CA ILE A 192 -11.46 16.73 4.28
C ILE A 192 -11.83 17.93 5.15
N GLN A 193 -11.59 17.79 6.45
CA GLN A 193 -11.77 18.87 7.40
C GLN A 193 -10.93 20.09 6.98
N ASN A 194 -11.52 21.28 7.08
CA ASN A 194 -10.87 22.56 6.77
C ASN A 194 -10.44 22.74 5.29
N PHE A 195 -10.87 21.87 4.37
CA PHE A 195 -10.57 22.04 2.95
C PHE A 195 -11.03 23.41 2.43
N GLY A 196 -12.26 23.82 2.78
CA GLY A 196 -12.81 25.12 2.38
C GLY A 196 -11.97 26.33 2.83
N SER A 197 -11.45 26.30 4.06
CA SER A 197 -10.57 27.36 4.58
C SER A 197 -9.20 27.38 3.92
N ARG A 198 -8.72 26.22 3.43
CA ARG A 198 -7.41 26.05 2.78
C ARG A 198 -7.49 26.11 1.25
N LYS A 199 -8.67 26.30 0.67
CA LYS A 199 -8.93 26.25 -0.78
C LYS A 199 -7.97 27.09 -1.62
N LYS A 200 -7.49 28.22 -1.09
CA LYS A 200 -6.54 29.11 -1.76
C LYS A 200 -5.11 28.56 -1.85
N SER A 201 -4.76 27.59 -1.01
CA SER A 201 -3.47 26.90 -1.01
C SER A 201 -3.43 25.73 -2.00
N PHE A 202 -4.59 25.36 -2.56
CA PHE A 202 -4.71 24.27 -3.50
C PHE A 202 -4.72 24.75 -4.95
N VAL A 203 -3.95 24.07 -5.80
CA VAL A 203 -3.97 24.25 -7.25
C VAL A 203 -4.82 23.13 -7.87
N PRO A 204 -5.97 23.46 -8.51
CA PRO A 204 -6.81 22.46 -9.14
C PRO A 204 -6.21 22.00 -10.48
N LEU A 205 -6.24 20.68 -10.71
CA LEU A 205 -5.85 20.01 -11.94
C LEU A 205 -6.97 19.06 -12.36
N GLU A 206 -7.15 18.91 -13.67
CA GLU A 206 -8.17 18.05 -14.25
C GLU A 206 -7.57 17.21 -15.38
N ASP A 207 -7.93 15.93 -15.39
CA ASP A 207 -7.56 15.00 -16.45
C ASP A 207 -8.69 14.00 -16.69
N ASN A 208 -8.61 13.22 -17.76
CA ASN A 208 -9.55 12.15 -18.03
C ASN A 208 -8.90 10.99 -18.77
N LYS A 209 -9.42 9.78 -18.53
CA LYS A 209 -9.08 8.58 -19.28
C LYS A 209 -10.21 8.25 -20.25
N ASP A 210 -9.97 8.51 -21.53
CA ASP A 210 -10.86 8.21 -22.66
C ASP A 210 -12.31 8.72 -22.49
N GLY A 211 -12.49 9.81 -21.71
CA GLY A 211 -13.81 10.32 -21.34
C GLY A 211 -14.70 9.32 -20.59
N GLN A 212 -14.11 8.27 -19.99
CA GLN A 212 -14.80 7.29 -19.15
C GLN A 212 -14.63 7.59 -17.66
N ILE A 213 -13.43 8.03 -17.27
CA ILE A 213 -13.09 8.43 -15.91
C ILE A 213 -12.50 9.84 -15.98
N TYR A 214 -13.00 10.73 -15.13
CA TYR A 214 -12.52 12.09 -14.96
C TYR A 214 -11.83 12.22 -13.60
N PHE A 215 -10.62 12.75 -13.59
CA PHE A 215 -9.82 12.96 -12.41
C PHE A 215 -9.81 14.44 -12.06
N PHE A 216 -10.19 14.76 -10.83
CA PHE A 216 -10.13 16.09 -10.25
C PHE A 216 -9.12 16.05 -9.12
N ARG A 217 -8.04 16.82 -9.25
CA ARG A 217 -6.91 16.81 -8.32
C ARG A 217 -6.69 18.21 -7.78
N TRP A 218 -6.28 18.30 -6.51
CA TRP A 218 -5.95 19.54 -5.81
C TRP A 218 -4.60 19.38 -5.13
N ASP A 219 -3.58 20.03 -5.70
CA ASP A 219 -2.20 20.02 -5.16
C ASP A 219 -2.03 21.08 -4.08
N ASP A 220 -1.54 20.69 -2.92
CA ASP A 220 -1.26 21.58 -1.80
C ASP A 220 0.16 22.12 -1.85
N PHE A 221 0.29 23.42 -2.12
CA PHE A 221 1.56 24.14 -2.12
C PHE A 221 1.73 25.04 -0.89
N SER A 222 1.00 24.76 0.21
CA SER A 222 1.17 25.47 1.47
C SER A 222 2.59 25.38 2.04
N HIS A 223 3.33 24.33 1.66
CA HIS A 223 4.73 24.14 2.00
C HIS A 223 5.54 23.91 0.71
N PRO A 224 6.77 24.44 0.60
CA PRO A 224 7.63 24.17 -0.54
C PRO A 224 7.96 22.68 -0.59
N ALA A 225 7.47 21.97 -1.62
CA ALA A 225 7.97 20.64 -1.93
C ALA A 225 9.42 20.76 -2.42
N LYS A 226 10.28 19.79 -2.10
CA LYS A 226 11.59 19.70 -2.76
C LYS A 226 11.35 19.48 -4.27
N GLU A 227 12.26 19.94 -5.13
CA GLU A 227 12.09 19.86 -6.60
C GLU A 227 11.80 18.43 -7.12
N SER A 228 12.23 17.41 -6.39
CA SER A 228 12.01 15.99 -6.72
C SER A 228 10.77 15.36 -6.08
N GLU A 229 10.07 16.07 -5.20
CA GLU A 229 8.93 15.55 -4.44
C GLU A 229 7.62 16.02 -5.05
N MET A 230 6.70 15.09 -5.25
CA MET A 230 5.33 15.46 -5.58
C MET A 230 4.71 16.21 -4.37
N PRO A 231 4.10 17.39 -4.57
CA PRO A 231 3.39 18.06 -3.49
C PRO A 231 2.27 17.16 -2.95
N PRO A 232 1.92 17.24 -1.66
CA PRO A 232 0.72 16.60 -1.14
C PRO A 232 -0.50 16.99 -1.97
N PHE A 233 -1.43 16.07 -2.16
CA PHE A 233 -2.59 16.29 -3.02
C PHE A 233 -3.79 15.46 -2.58
N ILE A 234 -4.96 15.90 -3.03
CA ILE A 234 -6.18 15.09 -3.03
C ILE A 234 -6.58 14.86 -4.47
N GLN A 235 -6.95 13.63 -4.81
CA GLN A 235 -7.49 13.30 -6.12
C GLN A 235 -8.78 12.49 -5.99
N VAL A 236 -9.80 12.89 -6.74
CA VAL A 236 -11.06 12.16 -6.90
C VAL A 236 -11.20 11.77 -8.36
N GLY A 237 -11.26 10.46 -8.62
CA GLY A 237 -11.64 9.92 -9.92
C GLY A 237 -13.12 9.58 -9.93
N LEU A 238 -13.87 10.13 -10.87
CA LEU A 238 -15.28 9.82 -11.07
C LEU A 238 -15.47 9.17 -12.44
N PHE A 239 -16.27 8.12 -12.50
CA PHE A 239 -16.85 7.66 -13.76
C PHE A 239 -17.69 8.78 -14.39
N ALA A 240 -17.87 8.73 -15.71
CA ALA A 240 -18.67 9.72 -16.44
C ALA A 240 -20.13 9.84 -15.95
N ASP A 241 -20.66 8.83 -15.23
CA ASP A 241 -21.98 8.88 -14.59
C ASP A 241 -22.00 9.53 -13.20
N GLY A 242 -20.85 9.93 -12.67
CA GLY A 242 -20.67 10.53 -11.34
C GLY A 242 -20.35 9.54 -10.22
N THR A 243 -20.27 8.24 -10.51
CA THR A 243 -19.88 7.23 -9.53
C THR A 243 -18.40 7.35 -9.18
N LEU A 244 -18.04 7.17 -7.90
CA LEU A 244 -16.64 7.17 -7.46
C LEU A 244 -15.88 5.99 -8.08
N ALA A 245 -14.80 6.29 -8.80
CA ALA A 245 -13.92 5.32 -9.43
C ALA A 245 -12.61 5.14 -8.64
N SER A 246 -12.06 6.25 -8.14
CA SER A 246 -10.84 6.24 -7.34
C SER A 246 -10.78 7.43 -6.40
N TYR A 247 -10.02 7.30 -5.33
CA TYR A 247 -9.75 8.37 -4.39
C TYR A 247 -8.31 8.25 -3.90
N THR A 248 -7.63 9.37 -3.69
CA THR A 248 -6.31 9.41 -3.05
C THR A 248 -6.21 10.68 -2.23
N ASN A 249 -5.74 10.55 -0.99
CA ASN A 249 -5.45 11.67 -0.11
C ASN A 249 -4.06 11.51 0.50
N THR A 250 -3.13 12.37 0.09
CA THR A 250 -1.75 12.38 0.59
C THR A 250 -1.48 13.56 1.53
N LEU A 251 -2.53 14.28 1.98
CA LEU A 251 -2.38 15.43 2.88
C LEU A 251 -2.03 15.05 4.32
N THR A 252 -2.10 13.77 4.69
CA THR A 252 -1.83 13.28 6.03
C THR A 252 -0.33 13.19 6.35
N ARG A 253 0.49 14.09 5.79
CA ARG A 253 1.87 14.28 6.22
C ARG A 253 1.94 14.98 7.58
#